data_AF-A0A957M2A4-F1
#
_entry.id   AF-A0A957M2A4-F1
#
_cell.length_a   1.000
_cell.length_b   1.000
_cell.length_c   1.000
_cell.angle_alpha   90.00
_cell.angle_beta   90.00
_cell.angle_gamma   90.00
#
_symmetry.space_group_name_H-M   'P 1'
#
loop_
_entity.id
_entity.type
_entity.pdbx_description
1 polymer ?
#
loop_
_entity_poly.entity_id
_entity_poly.type
_entity_poly.pdbx_seq_one_letter_code
_entity_poly.pdbx_strand_id
1 'polypeptide(L)'
;MTNELQPFDTQRSSRHGDRRSPETARDLEAAAFLVSPEGAAVLAALEEMDLGEARTLEILTHLRRTLPPDLAGAALTQARLRRRAVAKFPAANRMFFTAEALEQASGWEPAL
;
A
#
# COMPACT_ATOMS: atom_id res chain seq x y z
N MET A 1 45.65 27.74 -26.54
CA MET A 1 44.45 26.93 -26.26
C MET A 1 43.85 27.43 -24.96
N THR A 2 43.04 28.49 -25.05
CA THR A 2 42.37 29.10 -23.90
C THR A 2 41.07 28.32 -23.69
N ASN A 3 40.98 27.57 -22.60
CA ASN A 3 39.75 26.83 -22.26
C ASN A 3 38.84 27.78 -21.48
N GLU A 4 37.88 28.38 -22.19
CA GLU A 4 36.81 29.19 -21.64
C GLU A 4 35.92 28.30 -20.75
N LEU A 5 36.04 28.45 -19.43
CA LEU A 5 35.06 27.91 -18.48
C LEU A 5 33.74 28.67 -18.70
N GLN A 6 32.82 28.07 -19.46
CA GLN A 6 31.44 28.52 -19.53
C GLN A 6 30.82 28.42 -18.12
N PRO A 7 30.14 29.47 -17.62
CA PRO A 7 29.44 29.39 -16.35
C PRO A 7 28.31 28.37 -16.44
N PHE A 8 28.19 27.50 -15.43
CA PHE A 8 27.00 26.68 -15.27
C PHE A 8 25.82 27.62 -14.97
N ASP A 9 24.92 27.78 -15.96
CA ASP A 9 23.65 28.46 -15.80
C ASP A 9 22.92 27.90 -14.57
N THR A 10 22.94 28.68 -13.48
CA THR A 10 22.22 28.36 -12.23
C THR A 10 20.72 28.72 -12.35
N GLN A 11 20.22 28.90 -13.57
CA GLN A 11 18.90 29.47 -13.84
C GLN A 11 18.08 28.55 -14.77
N ARG A 12 17.75 27.34 -14.32
CA ARG A 12 16.62 26.60 -14.92
C ARG A 12 15.84 25.79 -13.88
N SER A 13 14.73 26.40 -13.48
CA SER A 13 13.52 25.76 -12.94
C SER A 13 13.54 25.34 -11.47
N SER A 14 13.59 26.35 -10.59
CA SER A 14 12.59 26.46 -9.52
C SER A 14 11.17 26.42 -10.09
N ARG A 15 10.67 25.23 -10.41
CA ARG A 15 9.25 24.88 -10.58
C ARG A 15 9.03 23.39 -10.31
N HIS A 16 9.60 22.83 -9.24
CA HIS A 16 9.12 21.55 -8.72
C HIS A 16 7.85 21.82 -7.90
N GLY A 17 6.80 22.25 -8.60
CA GLY A 17 5.50 22.46 -8.01
C GLY A 17 5.01 21.13 -7.46
N ASP A 18 4.69 21.14 -6.17
CA ASP A 18 3.92 20.14 -5.44
C ASP A 18 2.68 19.72 -6.24
N ARG A 19 2.85 18.74 -7.14
CA ARG A 19 1.77 18.06 -7.84
C ARG A 19 1.99 16.58 -7.63
N ARG A 20 1.68 16.11 -6.43
CA ARG A 20 1.39 14.68 -6.26
C ARG A 20 0.35 14.30 -7.31
N SER A 21 0.64 13.28 -8.11
CA SER A 21 -0.33 12.74 -9.06
C SER A 21 -1.62 12.37 -8.30
N PRO A 22 -2.82 12.56 -8.88
CA PRO A 22 -4.08 12.21 -8.22
C PRO A 22 -4.14 10.75 -7.77
N GLU A 23 -3.41 9.85 -8.44
CA GLU A 23 -3.25 8.46 -8.04
C GLU A 23 -2.46 8.31 -6.74
N THR A 24 -1.28 8.91 -6.63
CA THR A 24 -0.48 8.90 -5.39
C THR A 24 -1.23 9.50 -4.20
N ALA A 25 -2.04 10.55 -4.43
CA ALA A 25 -2.86 11.13 -3.37
C ALA A 25 -3.92 10.14 -2.85
N ARG A 26 -4.58 9.39 -3.75
CA ARG A 26 -5.56 8.36 -3.40
C ARG A 26 -4.91 7.17 -2.70
N ASP A 27 -3.72 6.74 -3.13
CA ASP A 27 -2.99 5.66 -2.48
C ASP A 27 -2.60 6.03 -1.04
N LEU A 28 -2.18 7.27 -0.82
CA LEU A 28 -1.88 7.79 0.51
C LEU A 28 -3.13 7.87 1.39
N GLU A 29 -4.27 8.27 0.83
CA GLU A 29 -5.55 8.28 1.54
C GLU A 29 -5.97 6.86 1.94
N ALA A 30 -5.84 5.90 1.03
CA ALA A 30 -6.09 4.50 1.31
C ALA A 30 -5.16 3.94 2.38
N ALA A 31 -3.86 4.25 2.32
CA ALA A 31 -2.90 3.84 3.33
C ALA A 31 -3.22 4.45 4.71
N ALA A 32 -3.55 5.75 4.76
CA ALA A 32 -3.94 6.45 5.98
C ALA A 32 -5.20 5.85 6.61
N PHE A 33 -6.20 5.51 5.81
CA PHE A 33 -7.39 4.81 6.28
C PHE A 33 -7.06 3.42 6.84
N LEU A 34 -6.25 2.62 6.13
CA LEU A 34 -5.96 1.24 6.53
C LEU A 34 -5.16 1.12 7.84
N VAL A 35 -4.45 2.17 8.24
CA VAL A 35 -3.76 2.24 9.54
C VAL A 35 -4.58 2.95 10.63
N SER A 36 -5.78 3.45 10.31
CA SER A 36 -6.71 4.02 11.29
C SER A 36 -7.40 2.92 12.11
N PRO A 37 -8.02 3.27 13.26
CA PRO A 37 -8.83 2.31 14.03
C PRO A 37 -9.96 1.66 13.21
N GLU A 38 -10.62 2.45 12.36
CA GLU A 38 -11.70 1.98 11.49
C GLU A 38 -11.18 1.00 10.43
N GLY A 39 -10.07 1.34 9.76
CA GLY A 39 -9.43 0.45 8.80
C GLY A 39 -8.90 -0.83 9.45
N ALA A 40 -8.33 -0.74 10.65
CA ALA A 40 -7.88 -1.89 11.41
C ALA A 40 -9.03 -2.84 11.77
N ALA A 41 -10.20 -2.30 12.14
CA ALA A 41 -11.39 -3.11 12.40
C ALA A 41 -11.90 -3.83 11.14
N VAL A 42 -11.87 -3.16 9.99
CA VAL A 42 -12.21 -3.77 8.69
C VAL A 42 -11.24 -4.91 8.35
N LEU A 43 -9.94 -4.69 8.54
CA LEU A 43 -8.92 -5.71 8.27
C LEU A 43 -9.07 -6.92 9.21
N ALA A 44 -9.35 -6.70 10.49
CA ALA A 44 -9.62 -7.76 11.45
C ALA A 44 -10.86 -8.59 11.06
N ALA A 45 -11.93 -7.95 10.57
CA ALA A 45 -13.11 -8.66 10.07
C ALA A 45 -12.80 -9.50 8.83
N LEU A 46 -11.97 -8.98 7.90
CA LEU A 46 -11.56 -9.70 6.69
C LEU A 46 -10.63 -10.88 6.98
N GLU A 47 -9.82 -10.82 8.05
CA GLU A 47 -8.91 -11.91 8.43
C GLU A 47 -9.67 -13.23 8.71
N GLU A 48 -10.89 -13.14 9.23
CA GLU A 48 -11.78 -14.26 9.56
C GLU A 48 -12.58 -14.80 8.35
N MET A 49 -12.53 -14.14 7.18
CA MET A 49 -13.31 -14.51 5.99
C MET A 49 -12.51 -15.32 4.98
N ASP A 50 -13.16 -16.14 4.16
CA ASP A 50 -12.50 -16.70 2.96
C ASP A 50 -12.32 -15.60 1.89
N LEU A 51 -11.08 -15.17 1.68
CA LEU A 51 -10.69 -14.14 0.71
C LEU A 51 -10.36 -14.69 -0.68
N GLY A 52 -10.72 -15.94 -0.98
CA GLY A 52 -10.54 -16.57 -2.29
C GLY A 52 -11.21 -15.78 -3.44
N GLU A 53 -10.74 -15.99 -4.67
CA GLU A 53 -11.19 -15.22 -5.83
C GLU A 53 -12.71 -15.32 -6.06
N ALA A 54 -13.29 -16.51 -5.85
CA ALA A 54 -14.72 -16.77 -5.99
C ALA A 54 -15.59 -15.90 -5.06
N ARG A 55 -15.03 -15.38 -3.95
CA ARG A 55 -15.75 -14.53 -2.97
C ARG A 55 -15.51 -13.03 -3.18
N THR A 56 -14.60 -12.66 -4.08
CA THR A 56 -14.16 -11.26 -4.30
C THR A 56 -15.32 -10.29 -4.50
N LEU A 57 -16.24 -10.62 -5.43
CA LEU A 57 -17.35 -9.73 -5.77
C LEU A 57 -18.31 -9.55 -4.58
N GLU A 58 -18.57 -10.61 -3.84
CA GLU A 58 -19.44 -10.56 -2.66
C GLU A 58 -18.81 -9.70 -1.56
N ILE A 59 -17.53 -9.91 -1.27
CA ILE A 59 -16.78 -9.15 -0.26
C ILE A 59 -16.74 -7.67 -0.63
N LEU A 60 -16.38 -7.34 -1.87
CA LEU A 60 -16.34 -5.95 -2.33
C LEU A 60 -17.73 -5.30 -2.29
N THR A 61 -18.78 -6.05 -2.65
CA THR A 61 -20.17 -5.55 -2.56
C THR A 61 -20.55 -5.26 -1.11
N HIS A 62 -20.16 -6.11 -0.17
CA HIS A 62 -20.39 -5.88 1.25
C HIS A 62 -19.64 -4.64 1.76
N LEU A 63 -18.33 -4.55 1.52
CA LEU A 63 -17.49 -3.43 1.94
C LEU A 63 -17.98 -2.09 1.37
N ARG A 64 -18.43 -2.08 0.11
CA ARG A 64 -18.93 -0.86 -0.56
C ARG A 64 -20.23 -0.31 0.00
N ARG A 65 -20.89 -1.01 0.93
CA ARG A 65 -22.04 -0.47 1.68
C ARG A 65 -21.62 0.61 2.66
N THR A 66 -20.38 0.57 3.13
CA THR A 66 -19.86 1.48 4.16
C THR A 66 -18.57 2.19 3.76
N LEU A 67 -17.86 1.70 2.75
CA LEU A 67 -16.60 2.25 2.28
C LEU A 67 -16.70 2.74 0.82
N PRO A 68 -15.99 3.83 0.46
CA PRO A 68 -15.73 4.18 -0.94
C PRO A 68 -15.11 3.00 -1.72
N PRO A 69 -15.36 2.89 -3.04
CA PRO A 69 -14.86 1.79 -3.85
C PRO A 69 -13.34 1.56 -3.77
N ASP A 70 -12.56 2.65 -3.77
CA ASP A 70 -11.10 2.61 -3.72
C ASP A 70 -10.61 2.04 -2.37
N LEU A 71 -11.23 2.46 -1.25
CA LEU A 71 -10.90 1.94 0.09
C LEU A 71 -11.31 0.47 0.27
N ALA A 72 -12.46 0.08 -0.28
CA ALA A 72 -12.89 -1.32 -0.27
C ALA A 72 -11.91 -2.24 -1.01
N GLY A 73 -11.44 -1.79 -2.18
CA GLY A 73 -10.42 -2.50 -2.97
C GLY A 73 -9.07 -2.57 -2.23
N ALA A 74 -8.62 -1.46 -1.65
CA ALA A 74 -7.38 -1.40 -0.88
C ALA A 74 -7.42 -2.32 0.36
N ALA A 75 -8.54 -2.34 1.09
CA ALA A 75 -8.73 -3.21 2.26
C ALA A 75 -8.64 -4.70 1.90
N LEU A 76 -9.33 -5.13 0.85
CA LEU A 76 -9.27 -6.53 0.39
C LEU A 76 -7.86 -6.91 -0.08
N THR A 77 -7.19 -6.03 -0.82
CA THR A 77 -5.81 -6.25 -1.25
C THR A 77 -4.86 -6.39 -0.06
N GLN A 78 -4.96 -5.50 0.93
CA GLN A 78 -4.10 -5.55 2.10
C GLN A 78 -4.36 -6.80 2.96
N ALA A 79 -5.62 -7.20 3.16
CA ALA A 79 -5.93 -8.43 3.88
C ALA A 79 -5.33 -9.68 3.22
N ARG A 80 -5.35 -9.74 1.88
CA ARG A 80 -4.70 -10.82 1.10
C ARG A 80 -3.18 -10.79 1.24
N LEU A 81 -2.57 -9.61 1.23
CA LEU A 81 -1.13 -9.46 1.44
C LEU A 81 -0.73 -9.90 2.85
N ARG A 82 -1.48 -9.54 3.89
CA ARG A 82 -1.26 -10.02 5.27
C ARG A 82 -1.29 -11.54 5.35
N ARG A 83 -2.26 -12.21 4.71
CA ARG A 83 -2.30 -13.68 4.64
C ARG A 83 -1.08 -14.29 3.99
N ARG A 84 -0.64 -13.75 2.85
CA ARG A 84 0.60 -14.20 2.17
C ARG A 84 1.84 -13.96 3.02
N ALA A 85 1.87 -12.86 3.76
CA ALA A 85 3.00 -12.42 4.54
C ALA A 85 3.24 -13.25 5.81
N VAL A 86 2.26 -14.01 6.32
CA VAL A 86 2.42 -14.88 7.50
C VAL A 86 3.63 -15.81 7.37
N ALA A 87 3.92 -16.30 6.16
CA ALA A 87 5.07 -17.17 5.90
C ALA A 87 6.43 -16.50 6.16
N LYS A 88 6.53 -15.18 6.01
CA LYS A 88 7.76 -14.41 6.19
C LYS A 88 7.78 -13.61 7.50
N PHE A 89 6.60 -13.23 8.00
CA PHE A 89 6.42 -12.32 9.12
C PHE A 89 5.39 -12.89 10.12
N PRO A 90 5.81 -13.43 11.27
CA PRO A 90 4.90 -14.04 12.26
C PRO A 90 3.80 -13.11 12.80
N ALA A 91 4.03 -11.79 12.77
CA ALA A 91 3.07 -10.77 13.17
C ALA A 91 2.47 -10.00 11.96
N ALA A 92 2.35 -10.65 10.79
CA ALA A 92 1.88 -10.04 9.55
C ALA A 92 0.53 -9.31 9.70
N ASN A 93 -0.38 -9.80 10.54
CA ASN A 93 -1.68 -9.18 10.77
C ASN A 93 -1.61 -7.78 11.42
N ARG A 94 -0.46 -7.38 11.96
CA ARG A 94 -0.24 -6.05 12.53
C ARG A 94 0.55 -5.12 11.61
N MET A 95 0.94 -5.61 10.43
CA MET A 95 1.79 -4.89 9.48
C MET A 95 0.98 -4.37 8.28
N PHE A 96 1.60 -3.46 7.53
CA PHE A 96 1.10 -2.99 6.25
C PHE A 96 2.09 -3.45 5.16
N PHE A 97 1.57 -4.02 4.07
CA PHE A 97 2.38 -4.53 2.97
C PHE A 97 2.02 -3.88 1.65
N THR A 98 3.03 -3.65 0.81
CA THR A 98 2.83 -3.55 -0.64
C THR A 98 3.21 -4.88 -1.28
N ALA A 99 2.66 -5.20 -2.45
CA ALA A 99 2.96 -6.45 -3.14
C ALA A 99 4.46 -6.56 -3.46
N GLU A 100 5.04 -5.49 -4.02
CA GLU A 100 6.47 -5.41 -4.36
C GLU A 100 7.36 -5.63 -3.13
N ALA A 101 7.11 -4.93 -2.03
CA ALA A 101 7.93 -5.07 -0.83
C ALA A 101 7.82 -6.47 -0.22
N LEU A 102 6.64 -7.09 -0.27
CA LEU A 102 6.44 -8.46 0.22
C LEU A 102 7.18 -9.49 -0.66
N GLU A 103 7.22 -9.28 -1.96
CA GLU A 103 7.94 -10.14 -2.91
C GLU A 103 9.46 -10.05 -2.69
N GLN A 104 9.98 -8.84 -2.48
CA GLN A 104 11.40 -8.59 -2.23
C GLN A 104 11.86 -8.92 -0.80
N ALA A 105 10.95 -9.01 0.16
CA ALA A 105 11.31 -9.34 1.54
C ALA A 105 11.97 -10.72 1.64
N SER A 106 13.11 -10.82 2.32
CA SER A 106 13.64 -12.09 2.80
C SER A 106 12.78 -12.62 3.95
N GLY A 107 12.64 -13.94 4.06
CA GLY A 107 11.91 -14.55 5.17
C GLY A 107 12.67 -14.39 6.49
N TRP A 108 11.94 -14.41 7.60
CA TRP A 108 12.54 -14.61 8.91
C TRP A 108 13.17 -16.00 8.97
N GLU A 109 14.49 -16.07 9.11
CA GLU A 109 15.18 -17.31 9.47
C GLU A 109 15.09 -17.46 10.99
N PRO A 110 14.32 -18.43 11.52
CA PRO A 110 14.34 -18.68 12.95
C PRO A 110 15.75 -19.18 13.30
N ALA A 111 16.45 -18.46 14.18
CA ALA A 111 17.69 -18.94 14.75
C ALA A 111 17.43 -20.33 15.37
N LEU A 112 18.00 -21.37 14.76
CA LEU A 112 18.05 -22.75 15.29
C LEU A 112 19.16 -22.85 16.33
#